data_AF-A0A378BHG3-F1
#
_entry.id   AF-A0A378BHG3-F1
#
_cell.length_a   1.000
_cell.length_b   1.000
_cell.length_c   1.000
_cell.angle_alpha   90.00
_cell.angle_beta   90.00
_cell.angle_gamma   90.00
#
_symmetry.space_group_name_H-M   'P 1'
#
loop_
_entity.id
_entity.type
_entity.pdbx_description
1 polymer ?
#
loop_
_entity_poly.entity_id
_entity_poly.type
_entity_poly.pdbx_seq_one_letter_code
_entity_poly.pdbx_strand_id
1 'polypeptide(L)' 'MLTRNRKRELLSQLIGEGNWQQVLVFTRTKHGANHLAEQLNKDGIRSAAIHGNKSQGARTRALADF' A
#
# COMPACT_ATOMS: atom_id res chain seq x y z
N MET A 1 9.15 6.89 -19.29
CA MET A 1 8.80 7.18 -17.88
C MET A 1 7.48 6.45 -17.55
N LEU A 2 7.40 5.67 -16.47
CA LEU A 2 6.15 4.95 -16.12
C LEU A 2 5.10 5.93 -15.56
N THR A 3 3.86 5.82 -16.04
CA THR A 3 2.72 6.58 -15.49
C THR A 3 2.38 6.08 -14.08
N ARG A 4 1.68 6.90 -13.29
CA ARG A 4 1.31 6.52 -11.91
C ARG A 4 0.48 5.24 -11.86
N ASN A 5 -0.46 5.06 -12.78
CA ASN A 5 -1.31 3.86 -12.83
C ASN A 5 -0.48 2.61 -13.14
N ARG A 6 0.40 2.69 -14.16
CA ARG A 6 1.30 1.59 -14.52
C ARG A 6 2.24 1.18 -13.40
N LYS A 7 2.66 2.12 -12.54
CA LYS A 7 3.48 1.78 -11.36
C LYS A 7 2.72 0.95 -10.32
N ARG A 8 1.39 1.15 -10.19
CA ARG A 8 0.56 0.41 -9.22
C ARG A 8 0.31 -1.00 -9.70
N GLU A 9 -0.09 -1.13 -10.97
CA GLU A 9 -0.29 -2.44 -11.63
C GLU A 9 0.98 -3.28 -11.55
N LEU A 10 2.13 -2.69 -11.92
CA LEU A 10 3.42 -3.37 -11.85
C LEU A 10 3.78 -3.79 -10.41
N LEU A 11 3.46 -2.97 -9.42
CA LEU A 11 3.70 -3.33 -8.02
C LEU A 11 2.86 -4.56 -7.61
N SER A 12 1.57 -4.59 -7.95
CA SER A 12 0.71 -5.75 -7.67
C SER A 12 1.26 -7.03 -8.31
N GLN A 13 1.73 -6.94 -9.56
CA GLN A 13 2.36 -8.05 -10.26
C GLN A 13 3.63 -8.53 -9.54
N LEU A 14 4.54 -7.62 -9.20
CA LEU A 14 5.80 -7.97 -8.52
C LEU A 14 5.58 -8.62 -7.15
N ILE A 15 4.58 -8.16 -6.39
CA ILE A 15 4.24 -8.76 -5.09
C ILE A 15 3.77 -10.20 -5.28
N GLY A 16 2.89 -10.44 -6.26
CA GLY A 16 2.36 -11.78 -6.56
C GLY A 16 3.41 -12.73 -7.11
N GLU A 17 4.15 -12.31 -8.14
CA GLU A 17 5.19 -13.13 -8.78
C GLU A 17 6.35 -13.43 -7.83
N GLY A 18 6.75 -12.46 -7.01
CA GLY A 18 7.80 -12.61 -6.03
C GLY A 18 7.39 -13.36 -4.76
N ASN A 19 6.09 -13.65 -4.60
CA ASN A 19 5.50 -14.22 -3.38
C ASN A 19 5.97 -13.49 -2.11
N TRP A 20 6.01 -12.15 -2.16
CA TRP A 20 6.50 -11.35 -1.04
C TRP A 20 5.50 -11.37 0.12
N GLN A 21 5.96 -11.84 1.28
CA GLN A 21 5.08 -12.02 2.44
C GLN A 21 4.81 -10.71 3.19
N GLN A 22 5.73 -9.74 3.12
CA GLN A 22 5.62 -8.46 3.83
C GLN A 22 6.32 -7.35 3.04
N VAL A 23 5.60 -6.27 2.75
CA VAL A 23 6.05 -5.21 1.83
C VAL A 23 5.72 -3.84 2.40
N LEU A 24 6.74 -2.99 2.56
CA LEU A 24 6.59 -1.59 2.97
C LEU A 24 6.76 -0.67 1.77
N VAL A 25 5.69 0.06 1.40
CA VAL A 25 5.70 0.94 0.22
C VAL A 25 5.59 2.40 0.65
N PHE A 26 6.60 3.20 0.28
CA PHE A 26 6.59 4.64 0.54
C PHE A 26 5.94 5.41 -0.59
N THR A 27 5.04 6.34 -0.26
CA THR A 27 4.42 7.25 -1.22
C THR A 27 4.58 8.70 -0.75
N ARG A 28 4.57 9.65 -1.71
CA ARG A 28 4.82 11.06 -1.41
C ARG A 28 3.69 11.74 -0.62
N THR A 29 2.44 11.29 -0.78
CA THR A 29 1.27 11.99 -0.23
C THR A 29 0.29 11.02 0.42
N LYS A 30 -0.44 11.49 1.45
CA LYS A 30 -1.49 10.72 2.13
C LYS A 30 -2.55 10.15 1.17
N HIS A 31 -2.95 10.96 0.19
CA HIS A 31 -3.94 10.54 -0.81
C HIS A 31 -3.36 9.46 -1.75
N GLY A 32 -2.07 9.54 -2.05
CA GLY A 32 -1.37 8.51 -2.79
C GLY A 32 -1.33 7.18 -2.04
N ALA A 33 -1.08 7.21 -0.74
CA ALA A 33 -1.10 6.03 0.12
C ALA A 33 -2.48 5.38 0.18
N ASN A 34 -3.55 6.16 0.41
CA ASN A 34 -4.92 5.63 0.48
C ASN A 34 -5.34 5.00 -0.85
N HIS A 35 -5.14 5.70 -1.96
CA HIS A 35 -5.50 5.18 -3.28
C HIS A 35 -4.69 3.93 -3.65
N LEU A 36 -3.41 3.85 -3.24
CA LEU A 36 -2.62 2.64 -3.48
C LEU A 36 -3.15 1.45 -2.68
N ALA A 37 -3.46 1.64 -1.39
CA ALA A 37 -4.02 0.59 -0.55
C ALA A 37 -5.39 0.12 -1.05
N GLU A 38 -6.26 1.04 -1.46
CA GLU A 38 -7.56 0.69 -2.07
C GLU A 38 -7.39 -0.16 -3.34
N GLN A 39 -6.42 0.20 -4.21
CA GLN A 39 -6.15 -0.57 -5.42
C GLN A 39 -5.60 -1.96 -5.10
N LEU A 40 -4.59 -2.05 -4.23
CA LEU A 40 -4.00 -3.33 -3.83
C LEU A 40 -5.06 -4.26 -3.21
N ASN A 41 -5.96 -3.73 -2.37
CA ASN A 41 -7.07 -4.50 -1.83
C ASN A 41 -8.05 -4.99 -2.93
N LYS A 42 -8.32 -4.18 -3.96
CA LYS A 42 -9.11 -4.62 -5.14
C LYS A 42 -8.39 -5.70 -5.94
N ASP A 43 -7.07 -5.67 -5.97
CA ASP A 43 -6.23 -6.68 -6.62
C ASP A 43 -6.05 -7.94 -5.73
N GLY A 44 -6.72 -8.02 -4.58
CA GLY A 44 -6.66 -9.17 -3.65
C GLY A 44 -5.48 -9.16 -2.68
N ILE A 45 -4.67 -8.10 -2.68
CA ILE A 45 -3.50 -7.94 -1.81
C ILE A 45 -3.92 -7.12 -0.58
N ARG A 46 -4.01 -7.81 0.57
CA ARG A 46 -4.33 -7.16 1.86
C ARG A 46 -3.32 -6.06 2.16
N SER A 47 -3.81 -4.83 2.26
CA SER A 47 -2.94 -3.67 2.48
C SER A 47 -3.64 -2.58 3.29
N ALA A 48 -2.84 -1.80 4.02
CA ALA A 48 -3.31 -0.68 4.83
C ALA A 48 -2.44 0.55 4.60
N ALA A 49 -3.07 1.73 4.51
CA ALA A 49 -2.34 3.00 4.48
C ALA A 49 -2.00 3.49 5.90
N ILE A 50 -0.78 4.02 6.05
CA ILE A 50 -0.27 4.66 7.26
C ILE A 50 0.26 6.05 6.90
N HIS A 51 -0.24 7.10 7.57
CA HIS A 51 0.19 8.48 7.36
C HIS A 51 -0.08 9.34 8.60
N GLY A 52 0.58 10.49 8.74
CA GLY A 52 0.56 11.33 9.95
C GLY A 52 -0.83 11.83 10.39
N ASN A 53 -1.80 11.95 9.48
CA ASN A 53 -3.17 12.37 9.82
C ASN A 53 -4.10 11.23 10.27
N LYS A 54 -3.59 10.00 10.47
CA LYS A 54 -4.38 8.90 11.03
C LYS A 54 -4.39 9.04 12.56
N SER A 55 -5.49 8.68 13.23
CA SER A 55 -5.48 8.67 14.70
C SER A 55 -4.36 7.75 15.22
N GLN A 56 -3.78 8.09 16.38
CA GLN A 56 -2.69 7.30 16.95
C GLN A 56 -3.06 5.82 17.09
N GLY A 57 -4.31 5.52 17.50
CA GLY A 57 -4.81 4.14 17.58
C GLY A 57 -4.92 3.42 16.23
N ALA A 58 -5.21 4.13 15.14
CA ALA A 58 -5.23 3.56 13.80
C ALA A 58 -3.82 3.40 13.20
N ARG A 59 -2.84 4.16 13.68
CA ARG A 59 -1.41 3.97 13.38
C ARG A 59 -0.85 2.76 14.12
N THR A 60 -1.09 2.65 15.43
CA THR A 60 -0.63 1.53 16.26
C THR A 60 -1.19 0.20 15.78
N ARG A 61 -2.50 0.12 15.46
CA ARG A 61 -3.10 -1.10 14.89
C ARG A 61 -2.45 -1.50 13.57
N ALA A 62 -2.28 -0.55 12.65
CA ALA A 62 -1.65 -0.84 11.36
C ALA A 62 -0.17 -1.26 11.47
N LEU A 63 0.52 -0.86 12.55
CA LEU A 63 1.88 -1.31 12.84
C LEU A 63 1.92 -2.67 13.56
N ALA A 64 0.92 -2.97 14.38
CA ALA A 64 0.80 -4.28 15.05
C ALA A 64 0.34 -5.38 14.10
N ASP A 65 -0.48 -5.02 13.10
CA ASP A 65 -0.99 -5.93 12.06
C ASP A 65 -0.01 -6.13 10.88
N PHE A 66 1.13 -5.39 10.85
CA PHE A 66 2.13 -5.41 9.77
C PHE A 66 3.31 -6.32 10.10
#